data_AF-A0A1I0LVU2-F1
#
_entry.id   AF-A0A1I0LVU2-F1
#
_cell.length_a   1.000
_cell.length_b   1.000
_cell.length_c   1.000
_cell.angle_alpha   90.00
_cell.angle_beta   90.00
_cell.angle_gamma   90.00
#
_symmetry.space_group_name_H-M   'P 1'
#
loop_
_entity.id
_entity.type
_entity.pdbx_description
1 polymer ?
#
loop_
_entity_poly.entity_id
_entity_poly.type
_entity_poly.pdbx_seq_one_letter_code
_entity_poly.pdbx_strand_id
1 'polypeptide(L)'
;MSRQLALRMSPVVAFYQVDVDEVVELLIRWRHPLHLPSDEHPEGRPYKRPYGSLGFVMEDRGRVAAAVILASTVNTSVCKDRGLHRYNTVDLSRIARSPDRRDEQCLRAVLRIARLYLVPLWLGTYAGWDAHSAEKCGGQPRIEAVSSTSLPGTPGNLYRFDGWEKLRTSKGPMGGGRQKPSAANEIADGARGLWVYRYPEPITTTTTKEITHVG
;
A
#
# COMPACT_ATOMS: atom_id res chain seq x y z
N MET A 1 -31.92 22.18 4.15
CA MET A 1 -31.23 20.96 3.64
C MET A 1 -31.04 20.00 4.80
N SER A 2 -31.46 18.73 4.68
CA SER A 2 -31.29 17.76 5.76
C SER A 2 -29.80 17.41 5.94
N ARG A 3 -29.37 17.17 7.18
CA ARG A 3 -27.98 16.84 7.54
C ARG A 3 -27.42 15.63 6.77
N GLN A 4 -28.28 14.69 6.36
CA GLN A 4 -27.93 13.55 5.52
C GLN A 4 -27.56 13.94 4.09
N LEU A 5 -28.19 14.97 3.50
CA LEU A 5 -27.86 15.41 2.14
C LEU A 5 -26.49 16.12 2.10
N ALA A 6 -26.18 16.91 3.13
CA ALA A 6 -24.87 17.56 3.26
C ALA A 6 -23.71 16.55 3.41
N LEU A 7 -23.92 15.46 4.15
CA LEU A 7 -22.95 14.37 4.28
C LEU A 7 -22.81 13.53 3.00
N ARG A 8 -23.87 13.42 2.20
CA ARG A 8 -23.83 12.77 0.88
C ARG A 8 -23.10 13.62 -0.17
N MET A 9 -23.12 14.94 -0.03
CA MET A 9 -22.45 15.87 -0.95
C MET A 9 -21.03 16.26 -0.52
N SER A 10 -20.71 16.15 0.77
CA SER A 10 -19.36 16.35 1.32
C SER A 10 -19.20 15.51 2.59
N PRO A 11 -18.83 14.23 2.49
CA PRO A 11 -18.61 13.41 3.67
C PRO A 11 -17.50 14.01 4.53
N VAL A 12 -17.63 13.87 5.86
CA VAL A 12 -16.58 14.33 6.80
C VAL A 12 -15.28 13.59 6.52
N VAL A 13 -15.36 12.30 6.16
CA VAL A 13 -14.23 11.50 5.69
C VAL A 13 -14.70 10.63 4.52
N ALA A 14 -13.94 10.61 3.43
CA ALA A 14 -14.16 9.71 2.30
C ALA A 14 -12.90 8.91 1.98
N PHE A 15 -13.11 7.70 1.47
CA PHE A 15 -12.07 6.88 0.85
C PHE A 15 -12.59 6.44 -0.51
N TYR A 16 -11.82 6.70 -1.55
CA TYR A 16 -12.18 6.30 -2.91
C TYR A 16 -10.94 5.95 -3.72
N GLN A 17 -11.17 5.11 -4.71
CA GLN A 17 -10.16 4.74 -5.68
C GLN A 17 -9.96 5.89 -6.67
N VAL A 18 -8.71 6.13 -7.03
CA VAL A 18 -8.30 7.07 -8.08
C VAL A 18 -7.27 6.39 -8.97
N ASP A 19 -6.92 7.04 -10.08
CA ASP A 19 -5.82 6.55 -10.90
C ASP A 19 -4.51 6.58 -10.12
N VAL A 20 -3.66 5.58 -10.38
CA VAL A 20 -2.34 5.47 -9.74
C VAL A 20 -1.49 6.71 -10.04
N ASP A 21 -1.69 7.31 -11.21
CA ASP A 21 -0.95 8.50 -11.65
C ASP A 21 -1.32 9.72 -10.81
N GLU A 22 -2.60 9.88 -10.48
CA GLU A 22 -3.08 10.92 -9.56
C GLU A 22 -2.45 10.77 -8.16
N VAL A 23 -2.36 9.54 -7.65
CA VAL A 23 -1.66 9.29 -6.38
C VAL A 23 -0.17 9.61 -6.48
N VAL A 24 0.49 9.25 -7.58
CA VAL A 24 1.92 9.57 -7.79
C VAL A 24 2.15 11.07 -7.85
N GLU A 25 1.28 11.84 -8.50
CA GLU A 25 1.33 13.30 -8.51
C GLU A 25 1.21 13.89 -7.10
N LEU A 26 0.27 13.38 -6.30
CA LEU A 26 0.15 13.77 -4.89
C LEU A 26 1.43 13.43 -4.10
N LEU A 27 2.00 12.24 -4.29
CA LEU A 27 3.23 11.81 -3.62
C LEU A 27 4.45 12.67 -4.00
N ILE A 28 4.56 13.09 -5.27
CA ILE A 28 5.58 14.03 -5.73
C ILE A 28 5.37 15.40 -5.07
N ARG A 29 4.16 15.95 -5.16
CA ARG A 29 3.81 17.26 -4.57
C ARG A 29 4.06 17.29 -3.06
N TRP A 30 3.76 16.20 -2.36
CA TRP A 30 3.98 16.06 -0.92
C TRP A 30 5.40 15.66 -0.55
N ARG A 31 6.31 15.56 -1.53
CA ARG A 31 7.72 15.20 -1.34
C ARG A 31 7.89 13.89 -0.57
N HIS A 32 7.07 12.89 -0.89
CA HIS A 32 7.26 11.56 -0.34
C HIS A 32 8.71 11.09 -0.64
N PRO A 33 9.45 10.49 0.30
CA PRO A 33 10.90 10.30 0.13
C PRO A 33 11.32 9.47 -1.10
N LEU A 34 10.43 8.60 -1.61
CA LEU A 34 10.65 7.83 -2.85
C LEU A 34 10.41 8.61 -4.16
N HIS A 35 9.97 9.87 -4.06
CA HIS A 35 9.57 10.74 -5.17
C HIS A 35 10.28 12.09 -5.12
N LEU A 36 11.38 12.20 -4.36
CA LEU A 36 12.15 13.45 -4.26
C LEU A 36 12.76 13.83 -5.62
N PRO A 37 12.98 15.14 -5.86
CA PRO A 37 13.71 15.61 -7.03
C PRO A 37 15.11 15.02 -7.20
N SER A 38 15.55 14.91 -8.44
CA SER A 38 16.92 14.60 -8.86
C SER A 38 17.29 15.37 -10.12
N ASP A 39 18.55 15.33 -10.54
CA ASP A 39 18.99 15.99 -11.79
C ASP A 39 18.21 15.48 -13.03
N GLU A 40 17.84 14.20 -13.05
CA GLU A 40 17.01 13.58 -14.10
C GLU A 40 15.53 13.96 -13.98
N HIS A 41 15.05 14.25 -12.76
CA HIS A 41 13.65 14.53 -12.46
C HIS A 41 13.54 15.71 -11.49
N PRO A 42 13.66 16.97 -11.99
CA PRO A 42 13.74 18.16 -11.14
C PRO A 42 12.48 18.43 -10.31
N GLU A 43 11.31 17.95 -10.76
CA GLU A 43 10.04 18.11 -10.04
C GLU A 43 9.75 16.96 -9.07
N GLY A 44 10.47 15.84 -9.22
CA GLY A 44 10.26 14.61 -8.46
C GLY A 44 10.10 13.40 -9.36
N ARG A 45 10.64 12.26 -8.92
CA ARG A 45 10.67 11.04 -9.74
C ARG A 45 9.31 10.34 -9.76
N PRO A 46 8.69 10.11 -10.93
CA PRO A 46 7.52 9.23 -11.02
C PRO A 46 7.97 7.78 -10.86
N TYR A 47 7.59 7.14 -9.76
CA TYR A 47 7.89 5.73 -9.52
C TYR A 47 6.60 4.91 -9.55
N LYS A 48 6.46 4.07 -10.57
CA LYS A 48 5.37 3.09 -10.67
C LYS A 48 5.91 1.69 -10.36
N ARG A 49 5.07 0.85 -9.77
CA ARG A 49 5.43 -0.55 -9.50
C ARG A 49 5.36 -1.34 -10.82
N PRO A 50 6.24 -2.35 -11.01
CA PRO A 50 6.32 -3.10 -12.27
C PRO A 50 5.17 -4.10 -12.49
N TYR A 51 4.35 -4.32 -11.48
CA TYR A 51 3.20 -5.22 -11.48
C TYR A 51 2.01 -4.46 -10.91
N GLY A 52 0.78 -4.98 -11.08
CA GLY A 52 -0.50 -4.31 -10.76
C GLY A 52 -0.47 -3.36 -9.56
N SER A 53 -1.22 -2.27 -9.64
CA SER A 53 -1.27 -1.23 -8.61
C SER A 53 -2.66 -0.58 -8.57
N LEU A 54 -3.16 -0.35 -7.35
CA LEU A 54 -4.40 0.37 -7.08
C LEU A 54 -4.09 1.62 -6.25
N GLY A 55 -4.57 2.77 -6.72
CA GLY A 55 -4.43 4.05 -6.06
C GLY A 55 -5.69 4.41 -5.26
N PHE A 56 -5.50 4.92 -4.04
CA PHE A 56 -6.60 5.41 -3.21
C PHE A 56 -6.22 6.71 -2.54
N VAL A 57 -7.23 7.53 -2.28
CA VAL A 57 -7.11 8.73 -1.46
C VAL A 57 -8.10 8.71 -0.32
N MET A 58 -7.68 9.31 0.79
CA MET A 58 -8.55 9.67 1.89
C MET A 58 -8.78 11.18 1.83
N GLU A 59 -10.03 11.61 1.82
CA GLU A 59 -10.40 13.00 2.07
C GLU A 59 -10.92 13.17 3.49
N ASP A 60 -10.66 14.33 4.08
CA ASP A 60 -11.32 14.80 5.30
C ASP A 60 -11.80 16.24 5.08
N ARG A 61 -13.12 16.45 5.21
CA ARG A 61 -13.84 17.72 4.98
C ARG A 61 -13.48 18.38 3.63
N GLY A 62 -13.57 17.59 2.56
CA GLY A 62 -13.33 18.04 1.18
C GLY A 62 -11.88 18.39 0.86
N ARG A 63 -10.92 17.88 1.66
CA ARG A 63 -9.48 18.03 1.39
C ARG A 63 -8.80 16.69 1.46
N VAL A 64 -7.98 16.38 0.46
CA VAL A 64 -7.13 15.19 0.46
C VAL A 64 -6.21 15.20 1.68
N ALA A 65 -6.36 14.19 2.53
CA ALA A 65 -5.65 14.04 3.79
C ALA A 65 -4.55 12.97 3.72
N ALA A 66 -4.76 11.91 2.94
CA ALA A 66 -3.77 10.86 2.75
C ALA A 66 -3.91 10.19 1.38
N ALA A 67 -2.84 9.55 0.93
CA ALA A 67 -2.80 8.80 -0.32
C ALA A 67 -2.11 7.45 -0.11
N VAL A 68 -2.60 6.42 -0.81
CA VAL A 68 -2.17 5.03 -0.67
C VAL A 68 -2.00 4.40 -2.04
N ILE A 69 -0.97 3.57 -2.19
CA ILE A 69 -0.85 2.66 -3.32
C ILE A 69 -0.74 1.24 -2.78
N LEU A 70 -1.73 0.41 -3.10
CA LEU A 70 -1.59 -1.04 -3.01
C LEU A 70 -0.95 -1.55 -4.29
N ALA A 71 -0.03 -2.51 -4.19
CA ALA A 71 0.61 -3.10 -5.35
C ALA A 71 1.03 -4.54 -5.09
N SER A 72 1.30 -5.26 -6.18
CA SER A 72 1.99 -6.54 -6.10
C SER A 72 3.42 -6.33 -5.59
N THR A 73 3.94 -7.30 -4.82
CA THR A 73 5.31 -7.26 -4.32
C THR A 73 6.31 -7.32 -5.48
N VAL A 74 7.40 -6.55 -5.39
CA VAL A 74 8.48 -6.61 -6.40
C VAL A 74 9.17 -7.97 -6.37
N ASN A 75 9.50 -8.45 -5.18
CA ASN A 75 10.15 -9.75 -5.02
C ASN A 75 9.11 -10.89 -5.09
N THR A 76 9.47 -11.99 -5.75
CA THR A 76 8.65 -13.21 -5.80
C THR A 76 8.44 -13.79 -4.41
N SER A 77 9.49 -13.79 -3.58
CA SER A 77 9.45 -14.21 -2.18
C SER A 77 9.43 -13.00 -1.26
N VAL A 78 8.44 -12.94 -0.37
CA VAL A 78 8.35 -11.93 0.69
C VAL A 78 9.10 -12.46 1.92
N CYS A 79 8.69 -13.63 2.42
CA CYS A 79 9.31 -14.33 3.55
C CYS A 79 9.13 -15.85 3.35
N LYS A 80 10.19 -16.54 2.94
CA LYS A 80 10.16 -17.98 2.64
C LYS A 80 9.73 -18.79 3.87
N ASP A 81 10.31 -18.49 5.02
CA ASP A 81 10.08 -19.23 6.28
C ASP A 81 8.63 -19.14 6.77
N ARG A 82 7.88 -18.13 6.30
CA ARG A 82 6.45 -17.95 6.60
C ARG A 82 5.52 -18.29 5.43
N GLY A 83 6.06 -18.82 4.33
CA GLY A 83 5.30 -19.14 3.12
C GLY A 83 4.77 -17.91 2.36
N LEU A 84 5.29 -16.71 2.64
CA LEU A 84 4.79 -15.47 2.05
C LEU A 84 5.48 -15.16 0.73
N HIS A 85 4.69 -14.95 -0.32
CA HIS A 85 5.13 -14.72 -1.69
C HIS A 85 4.20 -13.75 -2.43
N ARG A 86 4.62 -13.31 -3.62
CA ARG A 86 3.88 -12.31 -4.44
C ARG A 86 2.40 -12.61 -4.62
N TYR A 87 2.06 -13.88 -4.80
CA TYR A 87 0.70 -14.33 -5.11
C TYR A 87 -0.15 -14.71 -3.88
N ASN A 88 0.30 -14.39 -2.66
CA ASN A 88 -0.52 -14.47 -1.45
C ASN A 88 -0.31 -13.26 -0.52
N THR A 89 0.41 -12.24 -0.98
CA THR A 89 0.75 -11.02 -0.22
C THR A 89 0.55 -9.79 -1.09
N VAL A 90 -0.25 -8.83 -0.60
CA VAL A 90 -0.40 -7.51 -1.21
C VAL A 90 0.53 -6.53 -0.50
N ASP A 91 1.18 -5.62 -1.23
CA ASP A 91 2.07 -4.62 -0.64
C ASP A 91 1.37 -3.27 -0.54
N LEU A 92 1.31 -2.70 0.66
CA LEU A 92 1.03 -1.29 0.90
C LEU A 92 2.26 -0.48 0.48
N SER A 93 2.45 -0.37 -0.82
CA SER A 93 3.68 0.10 -1.44
C SER A 93 3.96 1.58 -1.18
N ARG A 94 2.92 2.39 -1.00
CA ARG A 94 3.00 3.80 -0.60
C ARG A 94 1.89 4.12 0.38
N ILE A 95 2.23 4.94 1.36
CA ILE A 95 1.30 5.58 2.27
C ILE A 95 1.89 6.93 2.64
N ALA A 96 1.13 7.99 2.43
CA ALA A 96 1.57 9.34 2.72
C ALA A 96 0.42 10.17 3.26
N ARG A 97 0.77 11.13 4.11
CA ARG A 97 -0.13 12.15 4.62
C ARG A 97 0.11 13.44 3.86
N SER A 98 -0.95 14.20 3.62
CA SER A 98 -0.82 15.59 3.17
C SER A 98 0.05 16.41 4.14
N PRO A 99 0.97 17.25 3.64
CA PRO A 99 1.80 18.11 4.47
C PRO A 99 0.98 19.16 5.25
N ASP A 100 -0.22 19.48 4.79
CA ASP A 100 -1.13 20.43 5.43
C ASP A 100 -1.81 19.87 6.69
N ARG A 101 -1.68 18.55 6.92
CA ARG A 101 -2.18 17.87 8.11
C ARG A 101 -1.07 17.79 9.15
N ARG A 102 -1.41 18.02 10.43
CA ARG A 102 -0.46 17.92 11.55
C ARG A 102 -0.63 16.64 12.38
N ASP A 103 -1.81 16.02 12.36
CA ASP A 103 -2.07 14.79 13.11
C ASP A 103 -1.57 13.52 12.38
N GLU A 104 -1.15 12.52 13.13
CA GLU A 104 -0.78 11.20 12.59
C GLU A 104 -1.98 10.23 12.51
N GLN A 105 -3.16 10.65 12.97
CA GLN A 105 -4.32 9.77 13.12
C GLN A 105 -4.87 9.34 11.77
N CYS A 106 -4.81 10.21 10.75
CA CYS A 106 -5.21 9.86 9.40
C CYS A 106 -4.42 8.65 8.86
N LEU A 107 -3.11 8.54 9.13
CA LEU A 107 -2.31 7.40 8.64
C LEU A 107 -2.66 6.10 9.36
N ARG A 108 -3.02 6.17 10.65
CA ARG A 108 -3.51 5.00 11.39
C ARG A 108 -4.86 4.54 10.86
N ALA A 109 -5.79 5.47 10.63
CA ALA A 109 -7.09 5.16 10.04
C ALA A 109 -6.93 4.53 8.64
N VAL A 110 -6.09 5.13 7.80
CA VAL A 110 -5.76 4.63 6.47
C VAL A 110 -5.14 3.22 6.53
N LEU A 111 -4.21 2.98 7.46
CA LEU A 111 -3.58 1.65 7.60
C LEU A 111 -4.62 0.58 7.94
N ARG A 112 -5.56 0.89 8.83
CA ARG A 112 -6.63 -0.02 9.23
C ARG A 112 -7.63 -0.26 8.10
N ILE A 113 -8.03 0.78 7.38
CA ILE A 113 -8.94 0.69 6.22
C ILE A 113 -8.28 -0.03 5.06
N ALA A 114 -7.00 0.22 4.81
CA ALA A 114 -6.25 -0.47 3.78
C ALA A 114 -6.30 -1.98 3.99
N ARG A 115 -6.03 -2.44 5.21
CA ARG A 115 -6.10 -3.85 5.56
C ARG A 115 -7.51 -4.43 5.48
N LEU A 116 -8.49 -3.75 6.09
CA LEU A 116 -9.83 -4.34 6.27
C LEU A 116 -10.71 -4.24 5.03
N TYR A 117 -10.47 -3.25 4.17
CA TYR A 117 -11.36 -2.93 3.06
C TYR A 117 -10.63 -2.84 1.72
N LEU A 118 -9.52 -2.12 1.62
CA LEU A 118 -8.87 -1.89 0.31
C LEU A 118 -8.13 -3.12 -0.21
N VAL A 119 -7.44 -3.87 0.65
CA VAL A 119 -6.71 -5.09 0.28
C VAL A 119 -7.65 -6.18 -0.26
N PRO A 120 -8.83 -6.44 0.33
CA PRO A 120 -9.83 -7.33 -0.28
C PRO A 120 -10.18 -7.01 -1.74
N LEU A 121 -10.24 -5.73 -2.13
CA LEU A 121 -10.55 -5.30 -3.51
C LEU A 121 -9.49 -5.77 -4.52
N TRP A 122 -8.32 -6.21 -4.07
CA TRP A 122 -7.29 -6.75 -4.94
C TRP A 122 -7.75 -8.03 -5.67
N LEU A 123 -8.54 -8.87 -4.99
CA LEU A 123 -9.07 -10.11 -5.58
C LEU A 123 -10.11 -9.79 -6.65
N GLY A 124 -9.97 -10.41 -7.83
CA GLY A 124 -10.83 -10.13 -8.99
C GLY A 124 -10.39 -8.93 -9.82
N THR A 125 -9.48 -8.08 -9.31
CA THR A 125 -8.95 -6.94 -10.07
C THR A 125 -7.92 -7.38 -11.11
N TYR A 126 -7.08 -8.37 -10.79
CA TYR A 126 -5.98 -8.80 -11.65
C TYR A 126 -6.06 -10.30 -11.94
N ALA A 127 -6.75 -10.68 -13.02
CA ALA A 127 -6.98 -12.08 -13.39
C ALA A 127 -5.71 -12.94 -13.44
N GLY A 128 -4.59 -12.39 -13.95
CA GLY A 128 -3.30 -13.11 -13.96
C GLY A 128 -2.72 -13.32 -12.57
N TRP A 129 -2.91 -12.36 -11.65
CA TRP A 129 -2.50 -12.53 -10.26
C TRP A 129 -3.37 -13.59 -9.57
N ASP A 130 -4.68 -13.55 -9.80
CA ASP A 130 -5.64 -14.51 -9.22
C ASP A 130 -5.36 -15.95 -9.68
N ALA A 131 -5.09 -16.15 -10.98
CA ALA A 131 -4.75 -17.46 -11.52
C ALA A 131 -3.49 -18.03 -10.86
N HIS A 132 -2.42 -17.24 -10.74
CA HIS A 132 -1.19 -17.67 -10.07
C HIS A 132 -1.34 -17.82 -8.56
N SER A 133 -2.22 -17.04 -7.93
CA SER A 133 -2.58 -17.20 -6.53
C SER A 133 -3.25 -18.55 -6.31
N ALA A 134 -4.28 -18.86 -7.10
CA ALA A 134 -4.98 -20.14 -7.04
C ALA A 134 -4.05 -21.34 -7.25
N GLU A 135 -3.16 -21.27 -8.25
CA GLU A 135 -2.15 -22.30 -8.53
C GLU A 135 -1.25 -22.56 -7.31
N LYS A 136 -0.76 -21.49 -6.66
CA LYS A 136 0.19 -21.61 -5.53
C LYS A 136 -0.48 -21.84 -4.18
N CYS A 137 -1.76 -21.54 -4.05
CA CYS A 137 -2.50 -21.59 -2.80
C CYS A 137 -3.50 -22.76 -2.72
N GLY A 138 -3.48 -23.69 -3.67
CA GLY A 138 -4.25 -24.93 -3.60
C GLY A 138 -5.69 -24.82 -4.13
N GLY A 139 -5.89 -24.04 -5.20
CA GLY A 139 -7.12 -24.09 -6.02
C GLY A 139 -8.02 -22.85 -5.97
N GLN A 140 -7.73 -21.87 -5.12
CA GLN A 140 -8.49 -20.60 -5.07
C GLN A 140 -7.57 -19.40 -4.77
N PRO A 141 -7.83 -18.23 -5.38
CA PRO A 141 -7.04 -17.04 -5.11
C PRO A 141 -7.28 -16.57 -3.66
N ARG A 142 -6.20 -16.24 -2.96
CA ARG A 142 -6.27 -15.79 -1.57
C ARG A 142 -5.16 -14.85 -1.18
N ILE A 143 -5.42 -14.02 -0.18
CA ILE A 143 -4.44 -13.12 0.43
C ILE A 143 -4.21 -13.55 1.87
N GLU A 144 -3.00 -14.01 2.18
CA GLU A 144 -2.60 -14.40 3.53
C GLU A 144 -2.04 -13.23 4.34
N ALA A 145 -1.53 -12.20 3.65
CA ALA A 145 -0.87 -11.07 4.30
C ALA A 145 -0.96 -9.76 3.51
N VAL A 146 -0.80 -8.66 4.22
CA VAL A 146 -0.39 -7.38 3.64
C VAL A 146 1.00 -7.02 4.16
N SER A 147 1.91 -6.65 3.25
CA SER A 147 3.24 -6.17 3.59
C SER A 147 3.33 -4.65 3.48
N SER A 148 4.29 -4.08 4.19
CA SER A 148 4.72 -2.70 3.97
C SER A 148 6.19 -2.56 4.31
N THR A 149 6.84 -1.54 3.76
CA THR A 149 8.25 -1.25 4.02
C THR A 149 8.39 0.13 4.66
N SER A 150 8.96 0.19 5.87
CA SER A 150 9.39 1.46 6.44
C SER A 150 10.65 1.92 5.73
N LEU A 151 10.66 3.19 5.30
CA LEU A 151 11.78 3.77 4.56
C LEU A 151 13.00 3.95 5.47
N PRO A 152 14.20 4.04 4.90
CA PRO A 152 15.40 4.32 5.67
C PRO A 152 15.29 5.61 6.49
N GLY A 153 15.96 5.61 7.64
CA GLY A 153 15.86 6.70 8.61
C GLY A 153 14.53 6.75 9.37
N THR A 154 13.57 5.85 9.10
CA THR A 154 12.32 5.77 9.84
C THR A 154 12.25 4.51 10.72
N PRO A 155 11.85 4.62 12.00
CA PRO A 155 11.76 3.48 12.91
C PRO A 155 10.56 2.55 12.61
N GLY A 156 9.72 2.91 11.64
CA GLY A 156 8.50 2.17 11.30
C GLY A 156 7.40 2.27 12.35
N ASN A 157 7.36 3.34 13.15
CA ASN A 157 6.40 3.51 14.25
C ASN A 157 4.93 3.35 13.83
N LEU A 158 4.60 3.72 12.58
CA LEU A 158 3.28 3.53 12.00
C LEU A 158 2.80 2.06 12.06
N TYR A 159 3.71 1.11 11.87
CA TYR A 159 3.42 -0.32 11.80
C TYR A 159 3.66 -1.05 13.13
N ARG A 160 3.92 -0.35 14.24
CA ARG A 160 4.09 -1.01 15.54
C ARG A 160 2.77 -1.39 16.21
N PHE A 161 1.67 -0.90 15.66
CA PHE A 161 0.33 -1.07 16.20
C PHE A 161 -0.53 -1.93 15.25
N ASP A 162 -1.74 -2.27 15.69
CA ASP A 162 -2.75 -2.96 14.89
C ASP A 162 -2.31 -4.35 14.37
N GLY A 163 -1.44 -5.06 15.10
CA GLY A 163 -1.08 -6.46 14.81
C GLY A 163 -0.08 -6.64 13.66
N TRP A 164 0.58 -5.57 13.25
CA TRP A 164 1.70 -5.64 12.31
C TRP A 164 2.97 -6.17 13.01
N GLU A 165 3.70 -7.03 12.32
CA GLU A 165 4.95 -7.63 12.79
C GLU A 165 6.12 -7.20 11.92
N LYS A 166 7.23 -6.80 12.55
CA LYS A 166 8.48 -6.56 11.83
C LYS A 166 9.15 -7.91 11.54
N LEU A 167 9.26 -8.28 10.28
CA LEU A 167 9.92 -9.53 9.89
C LEU A 167 11.44 -9.40 9.82
N ARG A 168 11.94 -8.29 9.25
CA ARG A 168 13.39 -8.04 9.13
C ARG A 168 13.69 -6.58 8.85
N THR A 169 14.95 -6.20 9.07
CA THR A 169 15.55 -5.01 8.47
C THR A 169 16.49 -5.47 7.36
N SER A 170 16.38 -4.91 6.17
CA SER A 170 17.26 -5.23 5.04
C SER A 170 17.65 -3.99 4.27
N LYS A 171 18.89 -3.93 3.77
CA LYS A 171 19.26 -2.98 2.72
C LYS A 171 18.81 -3.53 1.37
N GLY A 172 18.29 -2.67 0.50
CA GLY A 172 17.92 -3.10 -0.85
C GLY A 172 19.14 -3.61 -1.62
N PRO A 173 18.95 -4.38 -2.70
CA PRO A 173 20.06 -4.75 -3.57
C PRO A 173 20.78 -3.49 -4.06
N MET A 174 22.11 -3.47 -4.02
CA MET A 174 22.93 -2.32 -4.46
C MET A 174 22.99 -2.18 -6.00
N GLY A 175 22.17 -2.94 -6.73
CA GLY A 175 22.29 -3.13 -8.18
C GLY A 175 23.13 -4.37 -8.52
N GLY A 176 22.79 -5.03 -9.62
CA GLY A 176 23.46 -6.22 -10.13
C GLY A 176 22.67 -6.92 -11.23
N GLY A 177 23.32 -7.28 -12.34
CA GLY A 177 22.66 -7.87 -13.51
C GLY A 177 21.66 -6.91 -14.17
N ARG A 178 20.42 -7.37 -14.42
CA ARG A 178 19.32 -6.55 -15.00
C ARG A 178 18.55 -5.70 -13.97
N GLN A 179 18.87 -5.78 -12.68
CA GLN A 179 18.15 -5.01 -11.65
C GLN A 179 18.79 -3.64 -11.40
N LYS A 180 18.00 -2.59 -11.58
CA LYS A 180 18.37 -1.22 -11.17
C LYS A 180 18.40 -1.13 -9.63
N PRO A 181 19.35 -0.37 -9.04
CA PRO A 181 19.33 -0.06 -7.62
C PRO A 181 17.98 0.54 -7.22
N SER A 182 17.52 0.21 -6.02
CA SER A 182 16.25 0.75 -5.55
C SER A 182 16.46 2.15 -4.99
N ALA A 183 15.61 3.12 -5.36
CA ALA A 183 15.71 4.52 -4.91
C ALA A 183 15.81 4.69 -3.39
N ALA A 184 15.17 3.81 -2.60
CA ALA A 184 15.35 3.81 -1.15
C ALA A 184 16.76 3.38 -0.66
N ASN A 185 17.73 3.11 -1.53
CA ASN A 185 19.13 2.94 -1.10
C ASN A 185 19.83 4.29 -0.92
N GLU A 186 19.33 5.34 -1.57
CA GLU A 186 19.88 6.70 -1.53
C GLU A 186 19.33 7.52 -0.34
N ILE A 187 18.37 6.93 0.40
CA ILE A 187 17.75 7.56 1.57
C ILE A 187 18.50 7.07 2.81
N ALA A 188 19.01 8.01 3.62
CA ALA A 188 19.67 7.75 4.90
C ALA A 188 20.71 6.60 4.82
N ASP A 189 20.58 5.55 5.65
CA ASP A 189 21.48 4.40 5.68
C ASP A 189 21.10 3.27 4.69
N GLY A 190 20.05 3.48 3.90
CA GLY A 190 19.47 2.52 2.96
C GLY A 190 18.75 1.34 3.62
N ALA A 191 18.66 1.27 4.95
CA ALA A 191 18.08 0.15 5.68
C ALA A 191 16.56 0.27 5.78
N ARG A 192 15.85 -0.80 5.45
CA ARG A 192 14.39 -0.80 5.35
C ARG A 192 13.79 -1.85 6.27
N GLY A 193 12.74 -1.50 7.00
CA GLY A 193 12.00 -2.47 7.82
C GLY A 193 10.89 -3.09 7.01
N LEU A 194 10.90 -4.40 6.82
CA LEU A 194 9.77 -5.14 6.27
C LEU A 194 8.78 -5.45 7.39
N TRP A 195 7.57 -4.92 7.27
CA TRP A 195 6.46 -5.13 8.18
C TRP A 195 5.39 -5.95 7.47
N VAL A 196 4.75 -6.85 8.20
CA VAL A 196 3.68 -7.69 7.68
C VAL A 196 2.54 -7.74 8.69
N TYR A 197 1.32 -7.56 8.22
CA TYR A 197 0.13 -8.01 8.92
C TYR A 197 -0.34 -9.31 8.28
N ARG A 198 -0.40 -10.39 9.06
CA ARG A 198 -0.97 -11.66 8.62
C ARG A 198 -2.44 -11.72 8.99
N TYR A 199 -3.29 -12.07 8.03
CA TYR A 199 -4.70 -12.25 8.33
C TYR A 199 -4.90 -13.53 9.16
N PRO A 200 -5.72 -13.49 10.22
CA PRO A 200 -6.07 -14.69 10.99
C PRO A 200 -6.68 -15.78 10.09
N GLU A 201 -7.52 -15.34 9.15
CA GLU A 201 -8.08 -16.16 8.07
C GLU A 201 -7.71 -15.52 6.73
N PRO A 202 -7.22 -16.29 5.74
CA PRO A 202 -6.91 -15.74 4.43
C PRO A 202 -8.13 -15.09 3.79
N ILE A 203 -7.96 -13.90 3.20
CA ILE A 203 -9.02 -13.26 2.42
C ILE A 203 -9.19 -14.05 1.13
N THR A 204 -10.44 -14.39 0.79
CA THR A 204 -10.80 -15.06 -0.46
C THR A 204 -11.88 -14.26 -1.20
N THR A 205 -12.16 -14.63 -2.45
CA THR A 205 -13.23 -14.00 -3.24
C THR A 205 -14.62 -14.15 -2.60
N THR A 206 -14.85 -15.22 -1.82
CA THR A 206 -16.10 -15.44 -1.07
C THR A 206 -16.28 -14.41 0.04
N THR A 207 -15.22 -14.12 0.80
CA THR A 207 -15.21 -13.08 1.85
C THR A 207 -15.56 -11.69 1.28
N THR A 208 -15.21 -11.43 0.02
CA THR A 208 -15.44 -10.12 -0.64
C THR A 208 -16.91 -9.94 -1.06
N LYS A 209 -17.63 -11.04 -1.35
CA LYS A 209 -19.05 -11.02 -1.72
C LYS A 209 -19.98 -10.70 -0.55
N GLU A 210 -19.62 -11.12 0.66
CA GLU A 210 -20.40 -10.78 1.87
C GLU A 210 -20.35 -9.29 2.19
N ILE A 211 -19.25 -8.60 1.85
CA ILE A 211 -19.10 -7.16 2.03
C ILE A 211 -19.95 -6.37 1.01
N THR A 212 -20.22 -6.94 -0.17
CA THR A 212 -20.98 -6.27 -1.25
C THR A 212 -22.50 -6.43 -1.15
N HIS A 213 -23.00 -7.31 -0.28
CA HIS A 213 -24.45 -7.54 -0.08
C HIS A 213 -25.06 -6.82 1.13
N VAL A 214 -24.31 -5.94 1.79
CA VAL A 214 -24.84 -5.03 2.81
C VAL A 214 -24.97 -3.63 2.20
N GLY A 215 -25.98 -3.43 1.37
CA GLY A 215 -26.30 -2.17 0.71
C GLY A 215 -27.79 -2.04 0.44
#